data_AF-A0A532ULY0-F1
#
_entry.id   AF-A0A532ULY0-F1
#
_cell.length_a   1.000
_cell.length_b   1.000
_cell.length_c   1.000
_cell.angle_alpha   90.00
_cell.angle_beta   90.00
_cell.angle_gamma   90.00
#
_symmetry.space_group_name_H-M   'P 1'
#
loop_
_entity.id
_entity.type
_entity.pdbx_description
1 polymer ?
#
loop_
_entity_poly.entity_id
_entity_poly.type
_entity_poly.pdbx_seq_one_letter_code
_entity_poly.pdbx_strand_id
1 'polypeptide(L)'
;MDEKENIETAQIEKESNTRIDLNMWDALISALVAFIIIAPLGWIEYLNGRFNIHSIFLTFLDACIVVPAVGILIIVFVIASTVQLLCNWKTYTKRKRLIRISQIGIPIVFVASFIISVFTPVEIHLWQPGYKPFTYGFRNRIRSEADIEDIRAWLKTLSKEECTGEYTALSYGSNLYERRWPDSLEWPESLKVFRPGYVNLDLDENHNPKVRLTWGGPFGHWGVEIGMEDMKIPPSDFSQWGEYRLPLEPGAYVWYELQ
;
A
#
# COMPACT_ATOMS: atom_id res chain seq x y z
N MET A 1 -67.27 18.32 -7.38
CA MET A 1 -66.40 17.36 -8.11
C MET A 1 -64.95 17.84 -8.16
N ASP A 2 -64.70 19.14 -7.94
CA ASP A 2 -63.36 19.77 -8.08
C ASP A 2 -62.36 19.53 -6.95
N GLU A 3 -62.80 19.15 -5.74
CA GLU A 3 -61.89 19.00 -4.60
C GLU A 3 -61.05 17.71 -4.70
N LYS A 4 -61.62 16.65 -5.30
CA LYS A 4 -60.94 15.37 -5.47
C LYS A 4 -59.85 15.43 -6.54
N GLU A 5 -60.09 16.18 -7.61
CA GLU A 5 -59.16 16.36 -8.73
C GLU A 5 -57.95 17.21 -8.32
N ASN A 6 -58.15 18.23 -7.48
CA ASN A 6 -57.05 19.02 -6.93
C ASN A 6 -56.15 18.23 -5.97
N ILE A 7 -56.72 17.30 -5.20
CA ILE A 7 -55.95 16.43 -4.30
C ILE A 7 -55.10 15.42 -5.09
N GLU A 8 -55.67 14.83 -6.15
CA GLU A 8 -54.93 13.90 -7.03
C GLU A 8 -53.78 14.61 -7.76
N THR A 9 -54.02 15.82 -8.28
CA THR A 9 -52.99 16.57 -9.00
C THR A 9 -51.85 17.00 -8.08
N ALA A 10 -52.16 17.45 -6.85
CA ALA A 10 -51.16 17.79 -5.85
C ALA A 10 -50.38 16.57 -5.34
N GLN A 11 -51.00 15.38 -5.27
CA GLN A 11 -50.29 14.14 -4.93
C GLN A 11 -49.34 13.69 -6.03
N ILE A 12 -49.74 13.77 -7.30
CA ILE A 12 -48.89 13.43 -8.46
C ILE A 12 -47.70 14.39 -8.56
N GLU A 13 -47.93 15.69 -8.34
CA GLU A 13 -46.86 16.68 -8.39
C GLU A 13 -45.86 16.51 -7.23
N LYS A 14 -46.37 16.16 -6.04
CA LYS A 14 -45.55 15.84 -4.85
C LYS A 14 -44.76 14.54 -5.03
N GLU A 15 -45.31 13.49 -5.63
CA GLU A 15 -44.59 12.25 -5.97
C GLU A 15 -43.54 12.46 -7.07
N SER A 16 -43.79 13.37 -8.02
CA SER A 16 -42.82 13.70 -9.06
C SER A 16 -41.60 14.48 -8.51
N ASN A 17 -41.81 15.29 -7.46
CA ASN A 17 -40.77 16.09 -6.81
C ASN A 17 -39.99 15.31 -5.73
N THR A 18 -40.56 14.24 -5.15
CA THR A 18 -39.87 13.38 -4.17
C THR A 18 -39.15 12.19 -4.78
N ARG A 19 -39.21 11.99 -6.11
CA ARG A 19 -38.21 11.21 -6.83
C ARG A 19 -36.90 11.99 -6.86
N ILE A 20 -36.28 12.08 -5.68
CA ILE A 20 -34.87 12.40 -5.48
C ILE A 20 -34.12 11.70 -6.60
N ASP A 21 -33.40 12.48 -7.41
CA ASP A 21 -32.72 12.03 -8.61
C ASP A 21 -31.56 11.11 -8.18
N LEU A 22 -31.91 9.85 -7.85
CA LEU A 22 -31.02 8.80 -7.32
C LEU A 22 -29.72 8.74 -8.14
N ASN A 23 -29.86 8.97 -9.45
CA ASN A 23 -28.79 9.13 -10.43
C ASN A 23 -27.65 10.10 -10.05
N MET A 24 -27.93 11.25 -9.45
CA MET A 24 -26.88 12.23 -9.09
C MET A 24 -26.09 11.77 -7.87
N TRP A 25 -26.79 11.20 -6.90
CA TRP A 25 -26.18 10.63 -5.71
C TRP A 25 -25.38 9.38 -6.04
N ASP A 26 -25.87 8.52 -6.94
CA ASP A 26 -25.14 7.33 -7.39
C ASP A 26 -23.81 7.70 -8.07
N ALA A 27 -23.77 8.80 -8.83
CA ALA A 27 -22.55 9.28 -9.49
C ALA A 27 -21.56 9.93 -8.51
N LEU A 28 -22.06 10.71 -7.55
CA LEU A 28 -21.24 11.28 -6.48
C LEU A 28 -20.69 10.19 -5.55
N ILE A 29 -21.51 9.21 -5.17
CA ILE A 29 -21.11 8.05 -4.38
C ILE A 29 -20.09 7.23 -5.18
N SER A 30 -20.32 6.99 -6.46
CA SER A 30 -19.35 6.27 -7.32
C SER A 30 -18.02 7.02 -7.41
N ALA A 31 -18.03 8.34 -7.63
CA ALA A 31 -16.81 9.14 -7.69
C ALA A 31 -16.07 9.21 -6.33
N LEU A 32 -16.82 9.31 -5.24
CA LEU A 32 -16.28 9.33 -3.88
C LEU A 32 -15.68 7.96 -3.52
N VAL A 33 -16.39 6.87 -3.80
CA VAL A 33 -15.92 5.49 -3.62
C VAL A 33 -14.66 5.26 -4.46
N ALA A 34 -14.64 5.73 -5.69
CA ALA A 34 -13.51 5.57 -6.59
C ALA A 34 -12.27 6.40 -6.13
N PHE A 35 -12.47 7.63 -5.66
CA PHE A 35 -11.44 8.47 -5.05
C PHE A 35 -10.89 7.87 -3.74
N ILE A 36 -11.77 7.25 -2.95
CA ILE A 36 -11.43 6.51 -1.73
C ILE A 36 -10.69 5.20 -2.06
N ILE A 37 -10.81 4.63 -3.26
CA ILE A 37 -10.17 3.34 -3.61
C ILE A 37 -8.74 3.51 -4.15
N ILE A 38 -8.44 4.57 -4.92
CA ILE A 38 -7.11 4.72 -5.57
C ILE A 38 -6.11 5.51 -4.73
N ALA A 39 -6.52 6.65 -4.16
CA ALA A 39 -5.65 7.48 -3.32
C ALA A 39 -5.00 6.74 -2.13
N PRO A 40 -5.59 5.68 -1.55
CA PRO A 40 -4.95 4.94 -0.48
C PRO A 40 -4.06 3.79 -0.93
N LEU A 41 -3.84 3.45 -2.21
CA LEU A 41 -2.98 2.28 -2.50
C LEU A 41 -1.55 2.48 -1.98
N GLY A 42 -0.92 3.63 -2.28
CA GLY A 42 0.38 3.97 -1.71
C GLY A 42 0.32 4.19 -0.18
N TRP A 43 -0.79 4.71 0.34
CA TRP A 43 -0.99 4.86 1.79
C TRP A 43 -1.11 3.52 2.51
N ILE A 44 -1.84 2.56 1.93
CA ILE A 44 -2.01 1.19 2.41
C ILE A 44 -0.64 0.53 2.43
N GLU A 45 0.16 0.64 1.36
CA GLU A 45 1.52 0.10 1.37
C GLU A 45 2.40 0.76 2.43
N TYR A 46 2.29 2.08 2.61
CA TYR A 46 2.96 2.77 3.70
C TYR A 46 2.50 2.26 5.08
N LEU A 47 1.20 2.05 5.29
CA LEU A 47 0.67 1.49 6.54
C LEU A 47 1.11 0.02 6.72
N ASN A 48 1.16 -0.77 5.65
CA ASN A 48 1.67 -2.14 5.64
C ASN A 48 3.12 -2.16 6.09
N GLY A 49 3.97 -1.28 5.58
CA GLY A 49 5.35 -1.13 6.03
C GLY A 49 5.42 -0.64 7.48
N ARG A 50 4.61 0.36 7.85
CA ARG A 50 4.60 0.99 9.18
C ARG A 50 4.18 0.02 10.29
N PHE A 51 3.19 -0.82 10.06
CA PHE A 51 2.69 -1.77 11.04
C PHE A 51 3.19 -3.19 10.79
N ASN A 52 3.94 -3.40 9.71
CA ASN A 52 4.41 -4.72 9.25
C ASN A 52 3.28 -5.74 9.12
N ILE A 53 2.11 -5.26 8.69
CA ILE A 53 0.92 -6.07 8.43
C ILE A 53 1.12 -6.61 7.02
N HIS A 54 1.94 -7.65 6.88
CA HIS A 54 2.08 -8.29 5.59
C HIS A 54 0.96 -9.29 5.37
N SER A 55 -0.25 -8.77 5.11
CA SER A 55 -1.30 -9.57 4.52
C SER A 55 -1.12 -9.53 3.01
N ILE A 56 -0.12 -10.27 2.51
CA ILE A 56 0.05 -10.58 1.09
C ILE A 56 -1.30 -11.00 0.49
N PHE A 57 -2.11 -11.71 1.28
CA PHE A 57 -3.44 -12.14 0.88
C PHE A 57 -4.40 -10.97 0.63
N LEU A 58 -4.39 -9.93 1.48
CA LEU A 58 -5.22 -8.74 1.25
C LEU A 58 -4.71 -7.95 0.05
N THR A 59 -3.41 -7.68 -0.05
CA THR A 59 -2.84 -6.94 -1.19
C THR A 59 -3.07 -7.68 -2.51
N PHE A 60 -2.92 -9.01 -2.54
CA PHE A 60 -3.16 -9.83 -3.72
C PHE A 60 -4.66 -9.92 -4.08
N LEU A 61 -5.54 -10.13 -3.10
CA LEU A 61 -6.98 -10.16 -3.32
C LEU A 61 -7.48 -8.81 -3.85
N ASP A 62 -7.00 -7.72 -3.26
CA ASP A 62 -7.36 -6.37 -3.67
C ASP A 62 -6.87 -6.06 -5.09
N ALA A 63 -5.59 -6.34 -5.39
CA ALA A 63 -5.00 -6.05 -6.69
C ALA A 63 -5.51 -6.96 -7.82
N CYS A 64 -5.69 -8.26 -7.57
CA CYS A 64 -6.03 -9.23 -8.62
C CYS A 64 -7.53 -9.45 -8.78
N ILE A 65 -8.35 -9.21 -7.75
CA ILE A 65 -9.79 -9.49 -7.80
C ILE A 65 -10.58 -8.19 -7.74
N VAL A 66 -10.34 -7.37 -6.71
CA VAL A 66 -11.16 -6.17 -6.48
C VAL A 66 -10.94 -5.14 -7.58
N VAL A 67 -9.68 -4.81 -7.91
CA VAL A 67 -9.38 -3.79 -8.93
C VAL A 67 -9.94 -4.17 -10.31
N PRO A 68 -9.74 -5.39 -10.85
CA PRO A 68 -10.33 -5.77 -12.13
C PRO A 68 -11.85 -5.83 -12.09
N ALA A 69 -12.46 -6.36 -11.02
CA ALA A 69 -13.91 -6.43 -10.89
C ALA A 69 -14.54 -5.03 -10.88
N VAL A 70 -13.99 -4.11 -10.09
CA VAL A 70 -14.42 -2.71 -10.05
C VAL A 70 -14.23 -2.04 -11.41
N GLY A 71 -13.09 -2.27 -12.07
CA GLY A 71 -12.82 -1.76 -13.42
C GLY A 71 -13.86 -2.23 -14.45
N ILE A 72 -14.17 -3.53 -14.47
CA ILE A 72 -15.19 -4.12 -15.35
C ILE A 72 -16.57 -3.52 -15.06
N LEU A 73 -16.95 -3.40 -13.79
CA LEU A 73 -18.22 -2.78 -13.39
C LEU A 73 -18.34 -1.34 -13.88
N ILE A 74 -17.27 -0.55 -13.75
CA ILE A 74 -17.22 0.83 -14.26
C ILE A 74 -17.40 0.86 -15.78
N ILE A 75 -16.71 -0.02 -16.52
CA ILE A 75 -16.83 -0.11 -17.98
C ILE A 75 -18.26 -0.46 -18.39
N VAL A 76 -18.86 -1.49 -17.79
CA VAL A 76 -20.23 -1.91 -18.08
C VAL A 76 -21.22 -0.77 -17.77
N PHE A 77 -21.04 -0.08 -16.65
CA PHE A 77 -21.86 1.06 -16.27
C PHE A 77 -21.77 2.22 -17.27
N VAL A 78 -20.55 2.55 -17.74
CA VAL A 78 -20.33 3.60 -18.74
C VAL A 78 -20.98 3.23 -20.07
N ILE A 79 -20.84 1.98 -20.52
CA ILE A 79 -21.47 1.50 -21.77
C ILE A 79 -23.00 1.58 -21.64
N ALA A 80 -23.58 1.03 -20.57
CA ALA A 80 -25.02 1.05 -20.35
C ALA A 80 -25.57 2.48 -20.30
N SER A 81 -24.90 3.38 -19.59
CA SER A 81 -25.27 4.80 -19.50
C SER A 81 -25.18 5.50 -20.86
N THR A 82 -24.15 5.19 -21.65
CA THR A 82 -23.98 5.73 -23.01
C THR A 82 -25.08 5.25 -23.94
N VAL A 83 -25.40 3.96 -23.94
CA VAL A 83 -26.49 3.40 -24.75
C VAL A 83 -27.84 4.04 -24.36
N GLN A 84 -28.13 4.17 -23.06
CA GLN A 84 -29.36 4.82 -22.60
C GLN A 84 -29.44 6.29 -23.03
N LEU A 85 -28.32 7.02 -22.99
CA LEU A 85 -28.25 8.40 -23.45
C LEU A 85 -28.54 8.52 -24.96
N LEU A 86 -27.97 7.62 -25.77
CA LEU A 86 -28.16 7.61 -27.22
C LEU A 86 -29.59 7.23 -27.61
N CYS A 87 -30.15 6.16 -27.03
CA CYS A 87 -31.50 5.68 -27.33
C CYS A 87 -32.58 6.71 -26.96
N ASN A 88 -32.40 7.43 -25.85
CA ASN A 88 -33.40 8.38 -25.34
C ASN A 88 -33.05 9.86 -25.62
N TRP A 89 -32.09 10.12 -26.51
CA TRP A 89 -31.55 11.46 -26.73
C TRP A 89 -32.64 12.50 -27.02
N LYS A 90 -33.57 12.17 -27.93
CA LYS A 90 -34.67 13.06 -28.33
C LYS A 90 -35.68 13.30 -27.20
N THR A 91 -35.87 12.32 -26.32
CA THR A 91 -36.83 12.36 -25.21
C THR A 91 -36.31 13.17 -24.02
N TYR A 92 -34.99 13.33 -23.89
CA TYR A 92 -34.41 14.04 -22.75
C TYR A 92 -34.40 15.56 -22.90
N THR A 93 -34.75 16.24 -21.82
CA THR A 93 -34.55 17.69 -21.66
C THR A 93 -33.07 18.03 -21.56
N LYS A 94 -32.69 19.29 -21.85
CA LYS A 94 -31.28 19.74 -21.77
C LYS A 94 -30.64 19.43 -20.41
N ARG A 95 -31.38 19.64 -19.31
CA ARG A 95 -30.91 19.35 -17.94
C ARG A 95 -30.62 17.85 -17.73
N LYS A 96 -31.54 16.97 -18.16
CA LYS A 96 -31.35 15.52 -18.06
C LYS A 96 -30.18 15.03 -18.92
N ARG A 97 -29.99 15.60 -20.11
CA ARG A 97 -28.83 15.30 -20.96
C ARG A 97 -27.52 15.66 -20.27
N LEU A 98 -27.43 16.85 -19.66
CA LEU A 98 -26.24 17.29 -18.94
C LEU A 98 -25.88 16.34 -17.80
N ILE A 99 -26.86 15.95 -16.98
CA ILE A 99 -26.66 15.01 -15.86
C ILE A 99 -26.10 13.68 -16.38
N ARG A 100 -26.72 13.10 -17.43
CA ARG A 100 -26.25 11.83 -18.02
C ARG A 100 -24.83 11.94 -18.61
N ILE A 101 -24.51 13.07 -19.25
CA ILE A 101 -23.14 13.32 -19.74
C ILE A 101 -22.16 13.37 -18.58
N SER A 102 -22.49 14.03 -17.47
CA SER A 102 -21.65 14.05 -16.27
C SER A 102 -21.45 12.66 -15.67
N GLN A 103 -22.51 11.83 -15.63
CA GLN A 103 -22.43 10.44 -15.15
C GLN A 103 -21.50 9.56 -16.00
N ILE A 104 -21.34 9.87 -17.29
CA ILE A 104 -20.40 9.17 -18.19
C ILE A 104 -19.00 9.78 -18.08
N GLY A 105 -18.91 11.11 -18.06
CA GLY A 105 -17.65 11.83 -18.06
C GLY A 105 -16.83 11.63 -16.79
N ILE A 106 -17.46 11.62 -15.61
CA ILE A 106 -16.76 11.46 -14.33
C ILE A 106 -16.02 10.10 -14.24
N PRO A 107 -16.66 8.95 -14.50
CA PRO A 107 -15.95 7.68 -14.54
C PRO A 107 -14.87 7.61 -15.61
N ILE A 108 -15.06 8.22 -16.78
CA ILE A 108 -14.03 8.25 -17.84
C ILE A 108 -12.79 9.02 -17.37
N VAL A 109 -12.98 10.23 -16.83
CA VAL A 109 -11.89 11.05 -16.29
C VAL A 109 -11.18 10.31 -15.16
N PHE A 110 -11.93 9.59 -14.33
CA PHE A 110 -11.37 8.77 -13.26
C PHE A 110 -10.52 7.62 -13.79
N VAL A 111 -11.05 6.80 -14.71
CA VAL A 111 -10.31 5.68 -15.32
C VAL A 111 -9.06 6.21 -16.04
N ALA A 112 -9.17 7.32 -16.78
CA ALA A 112 -8.03 7.96 -17.41
C ALA A 112 -7.00 8.42 -16.37
N SER A 113 -7.42 9.04 -15.26
CA SER A 113 -6.52 9.48 -14.19
C SER A 113 -5.82 8.30 -13.50
N PHE A 114 -6.53 7.18 -13.30
CA PHE A 114 -5.94 5.95 -12.77
C PHE A 114 -4.90 5.38 -13.72
N ILE A 115 -5.25 5.21 -15.00
CA ILE A 115 -4.33 4.73 -16.04
C ILE A 115 -3.11 5.64 -16.09
N ILE A 116 -3.30 6.96 -16.10
CA ILE A 116 -2.18 7.90 -16.05
C ILE A 116 -1.36 7.65 -14.77
N SER A 117 -1.95 7.55 -13.58
CA SER A 117 -1.20 7.33 -12.33
C SER A 117 -0.41 6.00 -12.32
N VAL A 118 -0.93 4.95 -12.95
CA VAL A 118 -0.28 3.63 -13.00
C VAL A 118 0.81 3.59 -14.08
N PHE A 119 0.54 4.17 -15.25
CA PHE A 119 1.41 4.04 -16.42
C PHE A 119 2.31 5.26 -16.66
N THR A 120 2.06 6.40 -16.01
CA THR A 120 3.00 7.53 -16.02
C THR A 120 3.84 7.52 -14.74
N PRO A 121 5.17 7.58 -14.86
CA PRO A 121 6.07 7.62 -13.72
C PRO A 121 6.03 9.02 -13.09
N VAL A 122 4.97 9.33 -12.33
CA VAL A 122 4.93 10.54 -11.53
C VAL A 122 5.73 10.30 -10.26
N GLU A 123 6.82 11.03 -10.05
CA GLU A 123 7.75 10.89 -8.90
C GLU A 123 7.16 11.37 -7.55
N ILE A 124 5.88 11.13 -7.29
CA ILE A 124 5.30 11.37 -5.97
C ILE A 124 5.47 10.08 -5.17
N HIS A 125 6.43 10.07 -4.24
CA HIS A 125 6.84 8.88 -3.47
C HIS A 125 5.70 8.12 -2.76
N LEU A 126 4.58 8.79 -2.46
CA LEU A 126 3.42 8.22 -1.78
C LEU A 126 2.28 7.81 -2.72
N TRP A 127 2.36 8.14 -4.01
CA TRP A 127 1.30 7.87 -4.99
C TRP A 127 1.62 6.67 -5.89
N GLN A 128 2.88 6.27 -5.98
CA GLN A 128 3.26 5.05 -6.70
C GLN A 128 3.06 3.84 -5.78
N PRO A 129 2.18 2.88 -6.11
CA PRO A 129 2.08 1.63 -5.36
C PRO A 129 3.40 0.82 -5.46
N GLY A 130 3.63 -0.05 -4.48
CA GLY A 130 4.76 -0.99 -4.48
C GLY A 130 5.81 -0.70 -3.41
N TYR A 131 7.07 -1.03 -3.71
CA TYR A 131 8.15 -1.09 -2.73
C TYR A 131 8.46 0.26 -2.06
N LYS A 132 8.40 1.39 -2.79
CA LYS A 132 8.77 2.71 -2.24
C LYS A 132 7.93 3.13 -1.02
N PRO A 133 6.60 3.28 -1.11
CA PRO A 133 5.79 3.68 0.04
C PRO A 133 5.90 2.69 1.20
N PHE A 134 5.98 1.39 0.90
CA PHE A 134 6.23 0.36 1.90
C PHE A 134 7.54 0.61 2.66
N THR A 135 8.67 0.78 1.96
CA THR A 135 9.98 1.02 2.58
C THR A 135 9.97 2.32 3.39
N TYR A 136 9.22 3.35 2.97
CA TYR A 136 9.04 4.57 3.77
C TYR A 136 8.28 4.32 5.08
N GLY A 137 7.18 3.57 5.03
CA GLY A 137 6.42 3.17 6.21
C GLY A 137 7.26 2.36 7.17
N PHE A 138 7.98 1.38 6.62
CA PHE A 138 8.88 0.50 7.36
C PHE A 138 10.06 1.28 7.98
N ARG A 139 10.68 2.20 7.23
CA ARG A 139 11.69 3.13 7.74
C ARG A 139 11.19 3.87 8.97
N ASN A 140 9.98 4.42 8.90
CA ASN A 140 9.39 5.13 10.02
C ASN A 140 9.18 4.20 11.20
N ARG A 141 8.68 2.97 10.98
CA ARG A 141 8.53 1.95 12.03
C ARG A 141 9.83 1.71 12.77
N ILE A 142 10.88 1.36 12.02
CA ILE A 142 12.20 1.09 12.59
C ILE A 142 12.69 2.32 13.35
N ARG A 143 12.62 3.52 12.77
CA ARG A 143 13.03 4.75 13.47
C ARG A 143 12.30 4.99 14.80
N SER A 144 11.05 4.58 14.94
CA SER A 144 10.29 4.78 16.19
C SER A 144 10.45 3.66 17.23
N GLU A 145 10.91 2.48 16.80
CA GLU A 145 11.02 1.29 17.67
C GLU A 145 12.49 0.94 17.98
N ALA A 146 13.43 1.39 17.16
CA ALA A 146 14.84 1.00 17.25
C ALA A 146 15.60 1.82 18.28
N ASP A 147 16.22 1.11 19.22
CA ASP A 147 17.34 1.64 20.00
C ASP A 147 18.64 1.29 19.28
N ILE A 148 19.03 2.11 18.30
CA ILE A 148 20.21 1.86 17.46
C ILE A 148 21.50 1.96 18.28
N GLU A 149 21.52 2.80 19.31
CA GLU A 149 22.67 2.96 20.19
C GLU A 149 22.92 1.70 21.02
N ASP A 150 21.88 1.11 21.62
CA ASP A 150 21.98 -0.16 22.34
C ASP A 150 22.44 -1.30 21.41
N ILE A 151 21.87 -1.38 20.20
CA ILE A 151 22.29 -2.38 19.20
C ILE A 151 23.76 -2.19 18.84
N ARG A 152 24.24 -0.97 18.63
CA ARG A 152 25.66 -0.70 18.36
C ARG A 152 26.55 -1.03 19.56
N ALA A 153 26.10 -0.74 20.78
CA ALA A 153 26.85 -1.10 21.99
C ALA A 153 27.03 -2.61 22.08
N TRP A 154 25.98 -3.37 21.81
CA TRP A 154 26.03 -4.83 21.71
C TRP A 154 26.92 -5.33 20.57
N LEU A 155 26.84 -4.74 19.36
CA LEU A 155 27.71 -5.12 18.24
C LEU A 155 29.21 -4.99 18.59
N LYS A 156 29.59 -4.03 19.45
CA LYS A 156 30.98 -3.85 19.90
C LYS A 156 31.48 -4.97 20.82
N THR A 157 30.59 -5.75 21.43
CA THR A 157 30.98 -6.89 22.28
C THR A 157 31.20 -8.17 21.48
N LEU A 158 30.74 -8.21 20.22
CA LEU A 158 30.90 -9.36 19.35
C LEU A 158 32.35 -9.49 18.85
N SER A 159 32.82 -10.73 18.83
CA SER A 159 34.03 -11.14 18.14
C SER A 159 33.80 -11.29 16.64
N LYS A 160 34.88 -11.27 15.86
CA LYS A 160 34.79 -11.40 14.39
C LYS A 160 34.37 -12.81 13.99
N GLU A 161 34.72 -13.80 14.81
CA GLU A 161 34.41 -15.20 14.62
C GLU A 161 32.90 -15.49 14.75
N GLU A 162 32.17 -14.66 15.49
CA GLU A 162 30.70 -14.72 15.62
C GLU A 162 29.99 -14.11 14.40
N CYS A 163 30.70 -13.34 13.57
CA CYS A 163 30.17 -12.67 12.39
C CYS A 163 30.41 -13.50 11.13
N THR A 164 29.71 -14.63 11.01
CA THR A 164 29.95 -15.62 9.93
C THR A 164 29.32 -15.26 8.59
N GLY A 165 28.39 -14.30 8.56
CA GLY A 165 27.58 -14.01 7.39
C GLY A 165 26.49 -15.06 7.12
N GLU A 166 26.29 -16.04 8.00
CA GLU A 166 25.22 -17.04 7.84
C GLU A 166 23.85 -16.50 8.28
N TYR A 167 22.79 -16.92 7.58
CA TYR A 167 21.43 -16.58 7.95
C TYR A 167 20.90 -17.55 9.00
N THR A 168 20.51 -17.01 10.14
CA THR A 168 19.84 -17.77 11.20
C THR A 168 18.34 -17.54 11.14
N ALA A 169 17.58 -18.60 10.86
CA ALA A 169 16.13 -18.57 10.87
C ALA A 169 15.62 -18.49 12.32
N LEU A 170 14.82 -17.47 12.63
CA LEU A 170 14.26 -17.25 13.97
C LEU A 170 12.86 -17.86 14.12
N SER A 171 12.21 -18.19 13.00
CA SER A 171 10.93 -18.92 12.98
C SER A 171 11.19 -20.39 12.67
N TYR A 172 11.00 -21.28 13.64
CA TYR A 172 11.16 -22.72 13.44
C TYR A 172 9.91 -23.47 13.93
N GLY A 173 9.23 -24.18 13.03
CA GLY A 173 8.10 -25.06 13.35
C GLY A 173 6.72 -24.59 12.87
N SER A 174 5.67 -25.27 13.33
CA SER A 174 4.27 -25.02 12.95
C SER A 174 3.67 -23.76 13.57
N ASN A 175 4.34 -23.15 14.55
CA ASN A 175 3.85 -22.00 15.28
C ASN A 175 4.58 -20.72 14.82
N LEU A 176 4.04 -20.07 13.79
CA LEU A 176 4.58 -18.84 13.17
C LEU A 176 4.72 -17.64 14.14
N TYR A 177 4.22 -17.78 15.37
CA TYR A 177 4.24 -16.75 16.40
C TYR A 177 5.38 -16.93 17.41
N GLU A 178 5.99 -18.10 17.50
CA GLU A 178 7.12 -18.36 18.40
C GLU A 178 8.43 -18.13 17.65
N ARG A 179 9.06 -16.97 17.91
CA ARG A 179 10.41 -16.70 17.39
C ARG A 179 11.42 -17.10 18.44
N ARG A 180 12.26 -18.07 18.09
CA ARG A 180 13.31 -18.58 18.96
C ARG A 180 14.65 -18.00 18.53
N TRP A 181 15.19 -17.15 19.38
CA TRP A 181 16.55 -16.65 19.22
C TRP A 181 17.54 -17.74 19.64
N PRO A 182 18.67 -17.89 18.94
CA PRO A 182 19.70 -18.84 19.34
C PRO A 182 20.26 -18.51 20.72
N ASP A 183 20.38 -19.51 21.58
CA ASP A 183 20.97 -19.38 22.91
C ASP A 183 22.52 -19.23 22.87
N SER A 184 23.12 -19.28 21.67
CA SER A 184 24.56 -19.14 21.46
C SER A 184 25.08 -17.73 21.69
N LEU A 185 24.20 -16.73 21.69
CA LEU A 185 24.54 -15.31 21.88
C LEU A 185 23.53 -14.66 22.83
N GLU A 186 24.00 -13.71 23.63
CA GLU A 186 23.13 -12.85 24.44
C GLU A 186 22.57 -11.73 23.56
N TRP A 187 21.45 -12.00 22.88
CA TRP A 187 20.79 -11.02 22.02
C TRP A 187 20.12 -9.90 22.84
N PRO A 188 20.32 -8.62 22.48
CA PRO A 188 19.73 -7.49 23.18
C PRO A 188 18.21 -7.42 22.92
N GLU A 189 17.46 -6.95 23.93
CA GLU A 189 15.99 -6.81 23.83
C GLU A 189 15.57 -5.83 22.73
N SER A 190 16.42 -4.84 22.45
CA SER A 190 16.27 -3.88 21.34
C SER A 190 16.21 -4.56 19.96
N LEU A 191 16.83 -5.73 19.77
CA LEU A 191 16.68 -6.52 18.54
C LEU A 191 15.43 -7.41 18.57
N LYS A 192 15.07 -7.95 19.74
CA LYS A 192 13.96 -8.90 19.88
C LYS A 192 12.60 -8.25 19.62
N VAL A 193 12.45 -6.97 19.95
CA VAL A 193 11.20 -6.21 19.76
C VAL A 193 10.72 -6.22 18.31
N PHE A 194 11.66 -6.23 17.36
CA PHE A 194 11.35 -6.16 15.93
C PHE A 194 10.66 -7.42 15.40
N ARG A 195 10.94 -8.57 16.04
CA ARG A 195 10.45 -9.88 15.62
C ARG A 195 10.77 -10.10 14.12
N PRO A 196 12.03 -10.33 13.72
CA PRO A 196 12.42 -10.62 12.33
C PRO A 196 12.40 -12.12 12.03
N GLY A 197 12.19 -12.49 10.76
CA GLY A 197 12.11 -13.89 10.33
C GLY A 197 13.48 -14.55 10.30
N TYR A 198 14.49 -13.77 9.93
CA TYR A 198 15.89 -14.16 9.91
C TYR A 198 16.74 -13.07 10.53
N VAL A 199 17.86 -13.48 11.11
CA VAL A 199 18.94 -12.61 11.54
C VAL A 199 20.26 -13.08 10.93
N ASN A 200 21.10 -12.13 10.60
CA ASN A 200 22.42 -12.37 10.04
C ASN A 200 23.42 -11.44 10.73
N LEU A 201 24.56 -12.00 11.16
CA LEU A 201 25.69 -11.25 11.71
C LEU A 201 26.85 -11.38 10.74
N ASP A 202 27.38 -10.24 10.32
CA ASP A 202 28.39 -10.16 9.27
C ASP A 202 29.35 -9.01 9.58
N LEU A 203 30.40 -8.87 8.78
CA LEU A 203 31.35 -7.77 8.86
C LEU A 203 31.07 -6.75 7.75
N ASP A 204 31.22 -5.47 8.08
CA ASP A 204 31.23 -4.40 7.07
C ASP A 204 32.59 -4.29 6.33
N GLU A 205 32.70 -3.34 5.38
CA GLU A 205 33.95 -3.08 4.65
C GLU A 205 35.13 -2.72 5.57
N ASN A 206 34.86 -2.15 6.74
CA ASN A 206 35.85 -1.77 7.74
C ASN A 206 36.17 -2.92 8.72
N HIS A 207 35.60 -4.11 8.50
CA HIS A 207 35.70 -5.30 9.35
C HIS A 207 35.09 -5.09 10.75
N ASN A 208 34.08 -4.22 10.86
CA ASN A 208 33.28 -4.07 12.07
C ASN A 208 32.04 -4.98 12.01
N PRO A 209 31.60 -5.54 13.16
CA PRO A 209 30.34 -6.27 13.23
C PRO A 209 29.13 -5.42 12.79
N LYS A 210 28.25 -6.04 12.03
CA LYS A 210 26.93 -5.52 11.65
C LYS A 210 25.87 -6.61 11.79
N VAL A 211 24.63 -6.19 11.98
CA VAL A 211 23.46 -7.07 12.03
C VAL A 211 22.48 -6.71 10.92
N ARG A 212 21.98 -7.75 10.25
CA ARG A 212 20.91 -7.65 9.27
C ARG A 212 19.71 -8.44 9.74
N LEU A 213 18.58 -7.76 9.87
CA LEU A 213 17.30 -8.34 10.24
C LEU A 213 16.42 -8.41 9.00
N THR A 214 15.86 -9.59 8.72
CA THR A 214 15.09 -9.83 7.50
C THR A 214 13.68 -10.31 7.83
N TRP A 215 12.71 -9.76 7.12
CA TRP A 215 11.32 -10.20 7.06
C TRP A 215 11.02 -10.65 5.63
N GLY A 216 9.87 -11.31 5.48
CA GLY A 216 9.38 -11.76 4.20
C GLY A 216 9.32 -13.27 4.10
N GLY A 217 9.38 -13.76 2.87
CA GLY A 217 9.29 -15.16 2.54
C GLY A 217 9.32 -15.37 1.02
N PRO A 218 8.61 -16.36 0.47
CA PRO A 218 8.74 -16.72 -0.94
C PRO A 218 8.36 -15.61 -1.94
N PHE A 219 7.71 -14.54 -1.49
CA PHE A 219 7.21 -13.44 -2.31
C PHE A 219 7.94 -12.11 -2.05
N GLY A 220 9.15 -12.17 -1.51
CA GLY A 220 10.02 -11.01 -1.33
C GLY A 220 10.47 -10.81 0.10
N HIS A 221 11.58 -10.12 0.23
CA HIS A 221 12.21 -9.80 1.50
C HIS A 221 12.40 -8.30 1.68
N TRP A 222 12.39 -7.88 2.94
CA TRP A 222 12.74 -6.52 3.34
C TRP A 222 13.36 -6.58 4.72
N GLY A 223 14.00 -5.50 5.12
CA GLY A 223 14.68 -5.53 6.40
C GLY A 223 15.40 -4.26 6.77
N VAL A 224 16.18 -4.39 7.82
CA VAL A 224 17.07 -3.35 8.33
C VAL A 224 18.47 -3.92 8.47
N GLU A 225 19.47 -3.12 8.13
CA GLU A 225 20.87 -3.40 8.39
C GLU A 225 21.42 -2.28 9.28
N ILE A 226 22.12 -2.67 10.34
CA ILE A 226 22.67 -1.78 11.36
C ILE A 226 24.12 -2.20 11.60
N GLY A 227 25.04 -1.28 11.37
CA GLY A 227 26.45 -1.40 11.73
C GLY A 227 26.94 -0.20 12.53
N MET A 228 28.26 -0.03 12.55
CA MET A 228 28.90 1.14 13.14
C MET A 228 28.61 2.40 12.33
N GLU A 229 28.74 3.59 12.93
CA GLU A 229 28.40 4.87 12.30
C GLU A 229 29.19 5.15 11.00
N ASP A 230 30.40 4.61 10.90
CA ASP A 230 31.31 4.71 9.76
C ASP A 230 31.03 3.66 8.66
N MET A 231 30.11 2.72 8.91
CA MET A 231 29.66 1.76 7.90
C MET A 231 29.05 2.51 6.70
N LYS A 232 29.59 2.27 5.51
CA LYS A 232 29.02 2.84 4.28
C LYS A 232 27.67 2.20 3.97
N ILE A 233 26.70 3.05 3.65
CA ILE A 233 25.40 2.60 3.15
C ILE A 233 25.53 2.47 1.63
N PRO A 234 25.39 1.26 1.06
CA PRO A 234 25.46 1.09 -0.39
C PRO A 234 24.29 1.80 -1.09
N PRO A 235 24.47 2.31 -2.31
CA PRO A 235 23.38 2.89 -3.08
C PRO A 235 22.30 1.84 -3.36
N SER A 236 21.06 2.27 -3.60
CA SER A 236 20.01 1.35 -4.06
C SER A 236 20.42 0.67 -5.37
N ASP A 237 20.24 -0.64 -5.42
CA ASP A 237 20.45 -1.43 -6.64
C ASP A 237 19.10 -1.70 -7.29
N PHE A 238 18.92 -1.22 -8.52
CA PHE A 238 17.69 -1.39 -9.30
C PHE A 238 17.79 -2.51 -10.33
N SER A 239 18.81 -3.37 -10.22
CA SER A 239 18.90 -4.61 -10.98
C SER A 239 17.81 -5.61 -10.58
N GLN A 240 17.63 -6.65 -11.39
CA GLN A 240 16.79 -7.78 -11.02
C GLN A 240 17.43 -8.47 -9.80
N TRP A 241 16.68 -8.59 -8.70
CA TRP A 241 17.18 -9.00 -7.37
C TRP A 241 17.99 -7.94 -6.60
N GLY A 242 17.95 -6.69 -7.07
CA GLY A 242 18.53 -5.56 -6.36
C GLY A 242 17.74 -5.19 -5.10
N GLU A 243 18.21 -4.16 -4.38
CA GLU A 243 17.55 -3.66 -3.18
C GLU A 243 17.29 -2.15 -3.29
N TYR A 244 16.06 -1.76 -3.00
CA TYR A 244 15.76 -0.37 -2.72
C TYR A 244 16.09 -0.05 -1.26
N ARG A 245 17.06 0.85 -1.06
CA ARG A 245 17.62 1.19 0.26
C ARG A 245 17.24 2.61 0.66
N LEU A 246 16.85 2.81 1.91
CA LEU A 246 16.62 4.12 2.50
C LEU A 246 17.44 4.28 3.78
N PRO A 247 18.30 5.31 3.89
CA PRO A 247 19.13 5.52 5.07
C PRO A 247 18.26 5.87 6.29
N LEU A 248 18.49 5.22 7.42
CA LEU A 248 17.87 5.58 8.70
C LEU A 248 18.65 6.71 9.36
N GLU A 249 19.95 6.48 9.53
CA GLU A 249 20.99 7.32 10.12
C GLU A 249 22.38 6.78 9.68
N PRO A 250 23.53 7.41 10.01
CA PRO A 250 24.84 6.91 9.61
C PRO A 250 25.04 5.43 9.99
N GLY A 251 25.44 4.59 9.04
CA GLY A 251 25.64 3.16 9.29
C GLY A 251 24.38 2.32 9.54
N ALA A 252 23.18 2.86 9.31
CA ALA A 252 21.94 2.09 9.40
C ALA A 252 20.98 2.43 8.26
N TYR A 253 20.36 1.41 7.66
CA TYR A 253 19.41 1.59 6.57
C TYR A 253 18.33 0.50 6.57
N VAL A 254 17.15 0.84 6.04
CA VAL A 254 16.16 -0.17 5.66
C VAL A 254 16.28 -0.49 4.18
N TRP A 255 15.87 -1.69 3.81
CA TRP A 255 15.93 -2.17 2.44
C TRP A 255 14.68 -2.97 2.07
N TYR A 256 14.41 -3.06 0.77
CA TYR A 256 13.36 -3.89 0.18
C TYR A 256 13.89 -4.53 -1.10
N GLU A 257 13.78 -5.85 -1.21
CA GLU A 257 14.20 -6.64 -2.37
C GLU A 257 13.31 -6.35 -3.59
N LEU A 258 13.92 -6.04 -4.72
CA LEU A 258 13.23 -5.81 -5.98
C LEU A 258 13.10 -7.14 -6.74
N GLN A 259 11.86 -7.50 -7.06
CA GLN A 259 11.49 -8.67 -7.85
C GLN A 259 10.98 -8.28 -9.24
#